data_AF-A0A938MDM2-F1
#
_entry.id   AF-A0A938MDM2-F1
#
_cell.length_a   1.000
_cell.length_b   1.000
_cell.length_c   1.000
_cell.angle_alpha   90.00
_cell.angle_beta   90.00
_cell.angle_gamma   90.00
#
_symmetry.space_group_name_H-M   'P 1'
#
loop_
_entity.id
_entity.type
_entity.pdbx_description
1 polymer ?
#
loop_
_entity_poly.entity_id
_entity_poly.type
_entity_poly.pdbx_seq_one_letter_code
_entity_poly.pdbx_strand_id
1 'polypeptide(L)'
;MERAFWLPVVLAIWSALAYAQTENPVTNGSFERLDAKGFPVDWMAVGGPPTSEIGASNDAHSGQRSLRLKRVTDTPKVETGLNRAWTQDTGQQGAMLAQLKGGIIFWYKVPSAQNAKLNFYVIPMSEKPKEDTGEPRAFYTVPADHV
;
A
#
# COMPACT_ATOMS: atom_id res chain seq x y z
N MET A 1 16.14 -0.53 -50.63
CA MET A 1 15.30 -1.65 -50.18
C MET A 1 15.87 -2.15 -48.85
N GLU A 2 15.71 -1.40 -47.75
CA GLU A 2 16.43 -1.66 -46.47
C GLU A 2 15.65 -1.18 -45.21
N ARG A 3 14.31 -1.25 -45.22
CA ARG A 3 13.50 -0.78 -44.06
C ARG A 3 12.86 -1.91 -43.24
N ALA A 4 13.06 -3.18 -43.62
CA ALA A 4 12.31 -4.31 -43.06
C ALA A 4 13.02 -5.09 -41.93
N PHE A 5 14.31 -4.84 -41.67
CA PHE A 5 15.09 -5.64 -40.72
C PHE A 5 15.03 -5.17 -39.25
N TRP A 6 14.56 -3.95 -38.98
CA TRP A 6 14.58 -3.36 -37.63
C TRP A 6 13.32 -3.65 -36.80
N LEU A 7 12.18 -3.89 -37.46
CA LEU A 7 10.89 -4.13 -36.81
C LEU A 7 10.86 -5.38 -35.90
N PRO A 8 11.41 -6.56 -36.29
CA PRO A 8 11.39 -7.73 -35.42
C PRO A 8 12.33 -7.60 -34.21
N VAL A 9 13.43 -6.83 -34.35
CA VAL A 9 14.39 -6.59 -33.25
C VAL A 9 13.78 -5.67 -32.18
N VAL A 10 13.05 -4.64 -32.59
CA VAL A 10 12.34 -3.75 -31.64
C VAL A 10 11.23 -4.52 -30.91
N LEU A 11 10.43 -5.32 -31.60
CA LEU A 11 9.38 -6.15 -30.97
C LEU A 11 9.95 -7.14 -29.94
N ALA A 12 11.07 -7.80 -30.24
CA ALA A 12 11.72 -8.74 -29.32
C ALA A 12 12.25 -8.05 -28.04
N ILE A 13 12.78 -6.83 -28.14
CA ILE A 13 13.25 -6.05 -26.98
C ILE A 13 12.09 -5.64 -26.06
N TRP A 14 10.92 -5.30 -26.63
CA TRP A 14 9.74 -4.94 -25.83
C TRP A 14 9.10 -6.14 -25.13
N SER A 15 9.10 -7.32 -25.77
CA SER A 15 8.62 -8.55 -25.12
C SER A 15 9.52 -8.95 -23.95
N ALA A 16 10.84 -8.83 -24.07
CA ALA A 16 11.79 -9.19 -23.00
C ALA A 16 11.67 -8.30 -21.75
N LEU A 17 11.30 -7.03 -21.90
CA LEU A 17 11.10 -6.10 -20.78
C LEU A 17 9.85 -6.42 -19.93
N ALA A 18 8.81 -7.01 -20.53
CA ALA A 18 7.60 -7.43 -19.82
C ALA A 18 7.85 -8.65 -18.91
N TYR A 19 8.74 -9.57 -19.32
CA TYR A 19 9.09 -10.76 -18.54
C TYR A 19 10.07 -10.49 -17.38
N ALA A 20 10.69 -9.31 -17.34
CA ALA A 20 11.65 -8.94 -16.31
C ALA A 20 11.03 -8.17 -15.13
N GLN A 21 9.72 -7.90 -15.14
CA GLN A 21 9.06 -7.35 -13.95
C GLN A 21 8.95 -8.44 -12.90
N THR A 22 9.73 -8.30 -11.83
CA THR A 22 9.52 -9.03 -10.60
C THR A 22 8.07 -8.83 -10.17
N GLU A 23 7.41 -9.92 -9.76
CA GLU A 23 6.05 -9.85 -9.25
C GLU A 23 5.96 -8.80 -8.13
N ASN A 24 4.87 -8.03 -8.10
CA ASN A 24 4.68 -6.99 -7.09
C ASN A 24 4.69 -7.65 -5.69
N PRO A 25 5.66 -7.32 -4.82
CA PRO A 25 5.76 -7.98 -3.52
C PRO A 25 4.63 -7.60 -2.55
N VAL A 26 3.88 -6.55 -2.86
CA VAL A 26 2.68 -6.17 -2.10
C VAL A 26 1.52 -7.08 -2.51
N THR A 27 1.38 -8.21 -1.81
CA THR A 27 0.25 -9.11 -2.04
C THR A 27 -1.08 -8.41 -1.73
N ASN A 28 -2.09 -8.61 -2.58
CA ASN A 28 -3.40 -7.97 -2.43
C ASN A 28 -3.34 -6.42 -2.35
N GLY A 29 -2.40 -5.77 -3.06
CA GLY A 29 -2.33 -4.31 -3.15
C GLY A 29 -3.55 -3.65 -3.79
N SER A 30 -4.38 -4.42 -4.50
CA SER A 30 -5.67 -3.98 -5.06
C SER A 30 -6.85 -4.12 -4.10
N PHE A 31 -6.67 -4.73 -2.92
CA PHE A 31 -7.73 -4.98 -1.93
C PHE A 31 -8.88 -5.88 -2.39
N GLU A 32 -8.69 -6.64 -3.46
CA GLU A 32 -9.75 -7.47 -4.05
C GLU A 32 -10.08 -8.72 -3.25
N ARG A 33 -9.08 -9.29 -2.57
CA ARG A 33 -9.27 -10.49 -1.75
C ARG A 33 -9.67 -10.06 -0.34
N LEU A 34 -10.88 -10.43 0.06
CA LEU A 34 -11.40 -10.19 1.41
C LEU A 34 -11.35 -11.48 2.23
N ASP A 35 -11.16 -11.36 3.53
CA ASP A 35 -11.30 -12.44 4.49
C ASP A 35 -12.78 -12.74 4.79
N ALA A 36 -13.03 -13.72 5.67
CA ALA A 36 -14.39 -14.09 6.08
C ALA A 36 -15.15 -12.96 6.80
N LYS A 37 -14.46 -11.91 7.26
CA LYS A 37 -15.04 -10.72 7.90
C LYS A 37 -15.22 -9.55 6.92
N GLY A 38 -14.87 -9.74 5.65
CA GLY A 38 -14.96 -8.70 4.63
C GLY A 38 -13.82 -7.69 4.65
N PHE A 39 -12.71 -7.97 5.33
CA PHE A 39 -11.54 -7.09 5.37
C PHE A 39 -10.46 -7.54 4.38
N PRO A 40 -9.70 -6.63 3.73
CA PRO A 40 -8.65 -7.04 2.80
C PRO A 40 -7.59 -7.94 3.44
N VAL A 41 -7.40 -9.12 2.86
CA VAL A 41 -6.35 -10.09 3.26
C VAL A 41 -4.97 -9.43 3.15
N ASP A 42 -4.04 -9.81 4.02
CA ASP A 42 -2.66 -9.29 4.12
C ASP A 42 -2.53 -7.85 4.63
N TRP A 43 -3.64 -7.27 5.09
CA TRP A 43 -3.68 -5.93 5.66
C TRP A 43 -4.33 -5.94 7.04
N MET A 44 -4.00 -4.95 7.86
CA MET A 44 -4.60 -4.73 9.17
C MET A 44 -4.90 -3.25 9.40
N ALA A 45 -6.04 -2.98 10.02
CA ALA A 45 -6.43 -1.64 10.41
C ALA A 45 -5.53 -1.08 11.52
N VAL A 46 -5.24 0.21 11.44
CA VAL A 46 -4.67 1.00 12.53
C VAL A 46 -5.76 1.94 13.01
N GLY A 47 -6.17 1.76 14.27
CA GLY A 47 -7.40 2.35 14.80
C GLY A 47 -8.63 1.48 14.53
N GLY A 48 -9.81 1.98 14.90
CA GLY A 48 -11.06 1.26 14.73
C GLY A 48 -12.24 1.92 15.43
N PRO A 49 -13.43 1.30 15.37
CA PRO A 49 -14.62 1.82 16.01
C PRO A 49 -14.42 2.04 17.52
N PRO A 50 -15.03 3.09 18.11
CA PRO A 50 -15.95 4.04 17.48
C PRO A 50 -15.24 5.21 16.78
N THR A 51 -13.91 5.29 16.82
CA THR A 51 -13.16 6.47 16.34
C THR A 51 -12.91 6.48 14.84
N SER A 52 -12.89 5.31 14.21
CA SER A 52 -12.55 5.14 12.80
C SER A 52 -13.37 4.02 12.16
N GLU A 53 -13.70 4.19 10.90
CA GLU A 53 -14.22 3.16 10.00
C GLU A 53 -13.16 2.89 8.92
N ILE A 54 -12.68 1.65 8.86
CA ILE A 54 -11.63 1.21 7.93
C ILE A 54 -12.11 -0.09 7.27
N GLY A 55 -12.08 -0.15 5.94
CA GLY A 55 -12.50 -1.35 5.23
C GLY A 55 -12.56 -1.20 3.72
N ALA A 56 -12.99 -2.28 3.06
CA ALA A 56 -13.16 -2.30 1.61
C ALA A 56 -14.30 -1.37 1.16
N SER A 57 -14.14 -0.79 -0.02
CA SER A 57 -15.08 0.12 -0.68
C SER A 57 -15.14 -0.21 -2.17
N ASN A 58 -16.27 0.09 -2.82
CA ASN A 58 -16.44 -0.11 -4.26
C ASN A 58 -16.07 1.14 -5.09
N ASP A 59 -15.69 2.24 -4.44
CA ASP A 59 -15.15 3.44 -5.10
C ASP A 59 -13.67 3.21 -5.44
N ALA A 60 -13.44 2.45 -6.52
CA ALA A 60 -12.12 1.97 -6.92
C ALA A 60 -11.58 2.71 -8.13
N HIS A 61 -10.27 3.00 -8.12
CA HIS A 61 -9.55 3.51 -9.30
C HIS A 61 -9.47 2.44 -10.41
N SER A 62 -9.27 1.18 -10.02
CA SER A 62 -9.15 0.02 -10.90
C SER A 62 -9.68 -1.21 -10.17
N GLY A 63 -10.26 -2.17 -10.91
CA GLY A 63 -10.88 -3.34 -10.29
C GLY A 63 -12.26 -3.03 -9.72
N GLN A 64 -12.65 -3.75 -8.68
CA GLN A 64 -13.94 -3.61 -7.98
C GLN A 64 -13.78 -2.98 -6.60
N ARG A 65 -12.57 -2.99 -6.01
CA ARG A 65 -12.35 -2.57 -4.62
C ARG A 65 -11.25 -1.54 -4.45
N SER A 66 -11.44 -0.69 -3.45
CA SER A 66 -10.43 0.13 -2.81
C SER A 66 -10.51 -0.06 -1.29
N LEU A 67 -9.55 0.50 -0.56
CA LEU A 67 -9.65 0.64 0.88
C LEU A 67 -10.07 2.07 1.24
N ARG A 68 -11.12 2.19 2.07
CA ARG A 68 -11.58 3.46 2.63
C ARG A 68 -11.08 3.61 4.06
N LEU A 69 -10.52 4.79 4.33
CA LEU A 69 -10.17 5.27 5.66
C LEU A 69 -11.11 6.42 6.01
N LYS A 70 -11.85 6.32 7.11
CA LYS A 70 -12.71 7.40 7.60
C LYS A 70 -12.50 7.58 9.09
N ARG A 71 -11.95 8.72 9.47
CA ARG A 71 -11.95 9.16 10.87
C ARG A 71 -13.35 9.65 11.22
N VAL A 72 -13.96 9.01 12.22
CA VAL A 72 -15.34 9.31 12.67
C VAL A 72 -15.32 10.35 13.78
N THR A 73 -14.42 10.17 14.76
CA THR A 73 -14.25 11.09 15.88
C THR A 73 -12.82 11.60 15.89
N ASP A 74 -12.63 12.91 15.95
CA ASP A 74 -11.30 13.48 16.05
C ASP A 74 -10.73 13.24 17.45
N THR A 75 -9.67 12.43 17.51
CA THR A 75 -9.01 12.06 18.76
C THR A 75 -7.49 12.21 18.55
N PRO A 76 -6.81 13.09 19.30
CA PRO A 76 -5.41 13.47 18.98
C PRO A 76 -4.39 12.34 19.00
N LYS A 77 -4.71 11.20 19.64
CA LYS A 77 -3.77 10.09 19.87
C LYS A 77 -4.09 8.83 19.08
N VAL A 78 -5.17 8.80 18.28
CA VAL A 78 -5.59 7.60 17.56
C VAL A 78 -5.40 7.83 16.07
N GLU A 79 -4.50 7.06 15.49
CA GLU A 79 -4.32 7.02 14.05
C GLU A 79 -5.51 6.32 13.37
N THR A 80 -5.80 6.74 12.14
CA THR A 80 -6.75 6.04 11.26
C THR A 80 -5.95 5.62 10.04
N GLY A 81 -5.69 4.32 9.91
CA GLY A 81 -4.74 3.87 8.91
C GLY A 81 -4.79 2.38 8.61
N LEU A 82 -3.77 1.95 7.89
CA LEU A 82 -3.63 0.59 7.38
C LEU A 82 -2.16 0.23 7.37
N ASN A 83 -1.84 -0.96 7.88
CA ASN A 83 -0.53 -1.57 7.75
C ASN A 83 -0.66 -2.90 7.00
N ARG A 84 0.44 -3.35 6.36
CA ARG A 84 0.60 -4.76 5.99
C ARG A 84 0.41 -5.62 7.23
N ALA A 85 -0.27 -6.76 7.16
CA ALA A 85 -0.52 -7.60 8.34
C ALA A 85 0.79 -8.06 9.00
N TRP A 86 0.90 -7.90 10.31
CA TRP A 86 2.08 -8.27 11.10
C TRP A 86 1.67 -8.55 12.54
N THR A 87 2.56 -9.17 13.33
CA THR A 87 2.32 -9.37 14.77
C THR A 87 3.55 -8.95 15.56
N GLN A 88 3.38 -7.99 16.47
CA GLN A 88 4.48 -7.43 17.24
C GLN A 88 5.15 -8.48 18.13
N ASP A 89 6.48 -8.43 18.23
CA ASP A 89 7.29 -9.21 19.17
C ASP A 89 7.18 -10.75 19.06
N THR A 90 6.56 -11.29 18.00
CA THR A 90 6.42 -12.75 17.82
C THR A 90 7.50 -13.39 16.94
N GLY A 91 8.32 -12.57 16.27
CA GLY A 91 9.19 -13.03 15.18
C GLY A 91 8.45 -13.40 13.89
N GLN A 92 7.11 -13.33 13.87
CA GLN A 92 6.30 -13.61 12.68
C GLN A 92 6.04 -12.33 11.90
N GLN A 93 6.70 -12.20 10.75
CA GLN A 93 6.62 -10.99 9.93
C GLN A 93 5.32 -10.85 9.13
N GLY A 94 4.45 -11.88 9.13
CA GLY A 94 3.16 -11.84 8.43
C GLY A 94 3.33 -11.51 6.95
N ALA A 95 2.70 -10.42 6.53
CA ALA A 95 2.70 -9.92 5.17
C ALA A 95 3.66 -8.73 4.95
N MET A 96 4.56 -8.44 5.90
CA MET A 96 5.61 -7.44 5.72
C MET A 96 6.47 -7.75 4.49
N LEU A 97 7.08 -6.70 3.94
CA LEU A 97 7.91 -6.80 2.74
C LEU A 97 9.34 -7.19 3.13
N ALA A 98 9.91 -8.18 2.45
CA ALA A 98 11.30 -8.59 2.62
C ALA A 98 12.28 -7.73 1.79
N GLN A 99 11.76 -6.92 0.87
CA GLN A 99 12.57 -6.09 -0.02
C GLN A 99 13.20 -4.92 0.74
N LEU A 100 14.52 -4.86 0.72
CA LEU A 100 15.30 -3.79 1.36
C LEU A 100 15.44 -2.53 0.48
N LYS A 101 15.01 -2.60 -0.78
CA LYS A 101 15.06 -1.50 -1.75
C LYS A 101 13.93 -1.64 -2.77
N GLY A 102 13.48 -0.51 -3.31
CA GLY A 102 12.45 -0.48 -4.34
C GLY A 102 11.73 0.87 -4.37
N GLY A 103 10.57 0.89 -5.03
CA GLY A 103 9.66 2.02 -5.05
C GLY A 103 8.22 1.56 -4.81
N ILE A 104 7.41 2.43 -4.23
CA ILE A 104 5.97 2.20 -4.04
C ILE A 104 5.23 3.17 -4.95
N ILE A 105 4.31 2.63 -5.74
CA ILE A 105 3.36 3.40 -6.55
C ILE A 105 1.97 3.07 -6.01
N PHE A 106 1.17 4.10 -5.79
CA PHE A 106 -0.18 3.95 -5.26
C PHE A 106 -1.11 5.02 -5.84
N TRP A 107 -2.40 4.70 -5.88
CA TRP A 107 -3.47 5.62 -6.20
C TRP A 107 -4.23 5.97 -4.93
N TYR A 108 -4.65 7.23 -4.80
CA TYR A 108 -5.47 7.67 -3.69
C TYR A 108 -6.51 8.69 -4.18
N LYS A 109 -7.54 8.85 -3.36
CA LYS A 109 -8.58 9.87 -3.50
C LYS A 109 -8.83 10.40 -2.09
N VAL A 110 -8.87 11.72 -1.92
CA VAL A 110 -9.25 12.36 -0.67
C VAL A 110 -10.58 13.08 -0.89
N PRO A 111 -11.72 12.48 -0.49
CA PRO A 111 -13.02 13.10 -0.72
C PRO A 111 -13.25 14.35 0.14
N SER A 112 -12.68 14.37 1.34
CA SER A 112 -12.70 15.50 2.26
C SER A 112 -11.69 15.28 3.38
N ALA A 113 -11.16 16.37 3.92
CA ALA A 113 -10.43 16.37 5.18
C ALA A 113 -10.49 17.76 5.83
N GLN A 114 -10.32 17.82 7.15
CA GLN A 114 -10.20 19.07 7.88
C GLN A 114 -9.03 18.96 8.85
N ASN A 115 -8.04 19.85 8.70
CA ASN A 115 -6.81 19.85 9.51
C ASN A 115 -6.13 18.47 9.61
N ALA A 116 -6.17 17.69 8.53
CA ALA A 116 -5.65 16.34 8.49
C ALA A 116 -4.36 16.25 7.70
N LYS A 117 -3.52 15.27 8.04
CA LYS A 117 -2.36 14.86 7.25
C LYS A 117 -2.52 13.40 6.86
N LEU A 118 -2.57 13.14 5.56
CA LEU A 118 -2.51 11.79 5.02
C LEU A 118 -1.05 11.47 4.65
N ASN A 119 -0.49 10.46 5.30
CA ASN A 119 0.89 10.04 5.10
C ASN A 119 0.93 8.58 4.66
N PHE A 120 1.83 8.29 3.73
CA PHE A 120 2.26 6.94 3.38
C PHE A 120 3.63 6.73 3.97
N TYR A 121 3.83 5.65 4.72
CA TYR A 121 5.09 5.32 5.37
C TYR A 121 5.67 4.02 4.80
N VAL A 122 6.99 3.99 4.64
CA VAL A 122 7.79 2.78 4.65
C VAL A 122 8.50 2.74 5.99
N ILE A 123 8.19 1.73 6.79
CA ILE A 123 8.64 1.60 8.16
C ILE A 123 9.67 0.46 8.19
N PRO A 124 10.96 0.74 8.48
CA PRO A 124 11.96 -0.30 8.67
C PRO A 124 11.67 -1.10 9.93
N MET A 125 11.35 -2.39 9.77
CA MET A 125 11.05 -3.31 10.86
C MET A 125 12.16 -4.36 10.96
N SER A 126 12.56 -4.74 12.17
CA SER A 126 13.53 -5.81 12.36
C SER A 126 12.87 -7.20 12.24
N GLU A 127 13.68 -8.26 12.41
CA GLU A 127 13.21 -9.64 12.45
C GLU A 127 12.24 -9.90 13.61
N LYS A 128 12.34 -9.11 14.68
CA LYS A 128 11.31 -8.99 15.71
C LYS A 128 10.42 -7.85 15.23
N PRO A 129 9.21 -8.08 14.68
CA PRO A 129 8.44 -7.05 13.99
C PRO A 129 8.24 -5.79 14.86
N LYS A 130 9.17 -4.85 14.74
CA LYS A 130 9.34 -3.69 15.61
C LYS A 130 10.26 -2.68 14.92
N GLU A 131 9.99 -1.42 15.20
CA GLU A 131 10.77 -0.27 14.72
C GLU A 131 12.02 -0.03 15.55
N ASP A 132 12.86 -1.05 15.71
CA ASP A 132 14.10 -1.01 16.52
C ASP A 132 15.37 -1.18 15.67
N THR A 133 15.27 -0.90 14.37
CA THR A 133 16.37 -0.98 13.41
C THR A 133 17.35 0.19 13.53
N GLY A 134 16.93 1.32 14.10
CA GLY A 134 17.68 2.58 14.11
C GLY A 134 17.57 3.39 12.81
N GLU A 135 16.86 2.88 11.80
CA GLU A 135 16.66 3.54 10.51
C GLU A 135 15.41 4.43 10.51
N PRO A 136 15.43 5.58 9.82
CA PRO A 136 14.26 6.46 9.74
C PRO A 136 13.17 5.86 8.84
N ARG A 137 11.91 6.20 9.12
CA ARG A 137 10.80 5.95 8.19
C ARG A 137 11.01 6.80 6.93
N ALA A 138 10.86 6.21 5.75
CA ALA A 138 10.61 6.99 4.54
C ALA A 138 9.11 7.30 4.44
N PHE A 139 8.75 8.50 3.97
CA PHE A 139 7.35 8.88 3.89
C PHE A 139 7.03 9.81 2.73
N TYR A 140 5.76 9.81 2.36
CA TYR A 140 5.15 10.78 1.46
C TYR A 140 3.90 11.36 2.13
N THR A 141 3.87 12.68 2.27
CA THR A 141 2.69 13.41 2.73
C THR A 141 1.88 13.84 1.51
N VAL A 142 0.60 13.45 1.46
CA VAL A 142 -0.32 13.94 0.44
C VAL A 142 -0.43 15.47 0.55
N PRO A 143 -0.24 16.21 -0.55
CA PRO A 143 -0.36 17.67 -0.55
C PRO A 143 -1.70 18.14 -0.01
N ALA A 144 -1.68 19.23 0.76
CA ALA A 144 -2.90 19.81 1.32
C ALA A 144 -3.91 20.24 0.24
N ASP A 145 -3.42 20.66 -0.93
CA ASP A 145 -4.23 21.11 -2.06
C ASP A 145 -4.96 19.98 -2.80
N HIS A 146 -4.74 18.71 -2.41
CA HIS A 146 -5.46 17.55 -2.96
C HIS A 146 -6.73 17.22 -2.16
N VAL A 147 -7.07 18.05 -1.17
CA VAL A 147 -8.17 17.87 -0.21
C VAL A 147 -9.29 18.86 -0.50
#